data_AF-A0A9D6PYE0-F1
#
_entry.id   AF-A0A9D6PYE0-F1
#
_cell.length_a   1.000
_cell.length_b   1.000
_cell.length_c   1.000
_cell.angle_alpha   90.00
_cell.angle_beta   90.00
_cell.angle_gamma   90.00
#
_symmetry.space_group_name_H-M   'P 1'
#
loop_
_entity.id
_entity.type
_entity.pdbx_description
1 polymer ?
#
loop_
_entity_poly.entity_id
_entity_poly.type
_entity_poly.pdbx_seq_one_letter_code
_entity_poly.pdbx_strand_id
1 'polypeptide(L)'
;VVPPEQALSEVSKQRLRAIEKHSDLGAGFHIAFNDLQIRGAGNLLGTQQHGFVTSVGFDLYCRLLKESIEHLKKELEPKTDEPTLARV
;
A
#
# COMPACT_ATOMS: atom_id res chain seq x y z
N VAL A 1 24.67 2.45 -20.73
CA VAL A 1 24.79 3.92 -20.79
C VAL A 1 23.39 4.50 -20.62
N VAL A 2 23.18 5.39 -19.65
CA VAL A 2 21.89 6.07 -19.43
C VAL A 2 21.88 7.37 -20.25
N PRO A 3 20.80 7.67 -21.01
CA PRO A 3 20.72 8.91 -21.79
C PRO A 3 20.61 10.16 -20.88
N PRO A 4 20.80 11.37 -21.43
CA PRO A 4 20.70 12.61 -20.67
C PRO A 4 19.36 12.74 -19.95
N GLU A 5 19.34 13.37 -18.78
CA GLU A 5 18.16 13.42 -17.91
C GLU A 5 16.95 14.08 -18.58
N GLN A 6 17.19 15.04 -19.49
CA GLN A 6 16.14 15.69 -20.27
C GLN A 6 15.44 14.74 -21.27
N ALA A 7 16.09 13.65 -21.67
CA ALA A 7 15.54 12.64 -22.59
C ALA A 7 14.80 11.52 -21.84
N LEU A 8 14.85 11.49 -20.51
CA LEU A 8 14.17 10.48 -19.71
C LEU A 8 12.72 10.91 -19.41
N SER A 9 11.78 9.98 -19.60
CA SER A 9 10.43 10.15 -19.06
C SER A 9 10.46 10.13 -17.53
N GLU A 10 9.45 10.73 -16.88
CA GLU A 10 9.36 10.75 -15.42
C GLU A 10 9.33 9.33 -14.82
N VAL A 11 8.67 8.38 -15.49
CA VAL A 11 8.65 6.97 -15.10
C VAL A 11 10.05 6.36 -15.14
N SER A 12 10.82 6.64 -16.20
CA SER A 12 12.20 6.18 -16.33
C SER A 12 13.09 6.76 -15.23
N LYS A 13 12.93 8.04 -14.89
CA LYS A 13 13.64 8.68 -13.78
C LYS A 13 13.30 8.04 -12.43
N GLN A 14 12.02 7.75 -12.17
CA GLN A 14 11.59 7.06 -10.95
C GLN A 14 12.18 5.66 -10.82
N ARG A 15 12.22 4.90 -11.92
CA ARG A 15 12.83 3.56 -11.95
C ARG A 15 14.34 3.60 -11.69
N LEU A 16 15.04 4.54 -12.31
CA LEU A 16 16.48 4.72 -12.06
C LEU A 16 16.76 5.05 -10.60
N ARG A 17 15.98 5.95 -10.00
CA ARG A 17 16.07 6.27 -8.56
C ARG A 17 15.80 5.05 -7.67
N ALA A 18 14.83 4.21 -8.02
CA ALA A 18 14.54 2.99 -7.26
C ALA A 18 15.71 2.00 -7.28
N ILE A 19 16.39 1.86 -8.43
CA ILE A 19 17.58 1.01 -8.58
C ILE A 19 18.76 1.59 -7.79
N GLU A 20 18.99 2.90 -7.87
CA GLU A 20 20.06 3.59 -7.14
C GLU A 20 19.90 3.45 -5.62
N LYS A 21 18.68 3.63 -5.12
CA LYS A 21 18.33 3.53 -3.70
C LYS A 21 18.47 2.12 -3.12
N HIS A 22 18.39 1.09 -3.96
CA HIS A 22 18.34 -0.31 -3.57
C HIS A 22 19.45 -1.09 -4.27
N SER A 23 20.70 -0.68 -4.07
CA SER A 23 21.88 -1.24 -4.71
C SER A 23 22.57 -2.35 -3.90
N ASP A 24 22.08 -2.64 -2.69
CA ASP A 24 22.64 -3.68 -1.82
C ASP A 24 22.31 -5.10 -2.29
N LEU A 25 23.15 -6.06 -1.90
CA LEU A 25 22.92 -7.47 -2.16
C LEU A 25 21.62 -7.93 -1.46
N GLY A 26 20.69 -8.50 -2.22
CA GLY A 26 19.37 -8.90 -1.70
C GLY A 26 18.26 -7.85 -1.87
N ALA A 27 18.57 -6.68 -2.42
CA ALA A 27 17.58 -5.61 -2.61
C ALA A 27 16.56 -5.86 -3.74
N GLY A 28 16.64 -7.00 -4.44
CA GLY A 28 15.77 -7.35 -5.57
C GLY A 28 14.27 -7.32 -5.25
N PHE A 29 13.89 -7.71 -4.02
CA PHE A 29 12.51 -7.60 -3.55
C PHE A 29 12.05 -6.14 -3.48
N HIS A 30 12.86 -5.24 -2.92
CA HIS A 30 12.53 -3.82 -2.81
C HIS A 30 12.47 -3.11 -4.16
N ILE A 31 13.35 -3.47 -5.10
CA ILE A 31 13.30 -2.97 -6.48
C ILE A 31 11.99 -3.40 -7.16
N ALA A 32 11.65 -4.69 -7.10
CA ALA A 32 10.42 -5.22 -7.69
C ALA A 32 9.18 -4.57 -7.07
N PHE A 33 9.19 -4.35 -5.75
CA PHE A 33 8.12 -3.68 -5.03
C PHE A 33 7.96 -2.20 -5.42
N ASN A 34 9.06 -1.47 -5.63
CA ASN A 34 9.00 -0.08 -6.13
C ASN A 34 8.51 -0.03 -7.59
N ASP A 35 8.96 -0.93 -8.48
CA ASP A 35 8.48 -0.97 -9.86
C ASP A 35 6.97 -1.30 -9.93
N LEU A 36 6.49 -2.16 -9.02
CA LEU A 36 5.07 -2.47 -8.88
C LEU A 36 4.26 -1.23 -8.45
N GLN A 37 4.80 -0.40 -7.56
CA GLN A 37 4.17 0.87 -7.18
C GLN A 37 4.18 1.91 -8.31
N ILE A 38 5.29 2.03 -9.04
CA ILE A 38 5.39 2.92 -10.23
C ILE A 38 4.36 2.52 -11.30
N ARG A 39 4.12 1.21 -11.47
CA ARG A 39 3.06 0.69 -12.37
C ARG A 39 1.65 0.86 -11.82
N GLY A 40 1.49 1.31 -10.58
CA GLY A 40 0.19 1.61 -9.99
C GLY A 40 -0.51 0.41 -9.35
N ALA A 41 0.20 -0.61 -8.86
CA ALA A 41 -0.46 -1.66 -8.06
C ALA A 41 -1.05 -1.13 -6.74
N GLY A 42 -0.66 0.07 -6.30
CA GLY A 42 -1.38 0.82 -5.25
C GLY A 42 -2.79 1.27 -5.65
N ASN A 43 -3.14 1.18 -6.94
CA ASN A 43 -4.47 1.46 -7.47
C ASN A 43 -5.46 0.29 -7.28
N LEU A 44 -5.05 -0.80 -6.61
CA LEU A 44 -5.92 -1.93 -6.28
C LEU A 44 -7.16 -1.53 -5.45
N LEU A 45 -7.10 -0.39 -4.75
CA LEU A 45 -8.16 0.11 -3.87
C LEU A 45 -8.80 1.43 -4.36
N GLY A 46 -8.41 1.91 -5.55
CA GLY A 46 -8.99 3.10 -6.18
C GLY A 46 -8.07 4.34 -6.24
N THR A 47 -8.48 5.27 -7.10
CA THR A 47 -7.68 6.36 -7.69
C THR A 47 -7.13 7.42 -6.73
N GLN A 48 -7.47 7.40 -5.43
CA GLN A 48 -7.08 8.46 -4.48
C GLN A 48 -6.06 8.03 -3.40
N GLN A 49 -5.72 6.76 -3.27
CA GLN A 49 -4.84 6.30 -2.16
C GLN A 49 -3.35 6.19 -2.54
N HIS A 50 -2.98 6.46 -3.80
CA HIS A 50 -1.60 6.34 -4.29
C HIS A 50 -0.58 7.20 -3.52
N GLY A 51 -1.02 8.36 -2.98
CA GLY A 51 -0.16 9.25 -2.20
C GLY A 51 0.08 8.78 -0.76
N PHE A 52 -0.89 8.07 -0.17
CA PHE A 52 -0.86 7.68 1.24
C PHE A 52 0.07 6.50 1.52
N VAL A 53 0.15 5.55 0.58
CA VAL A 53 1.09 4.41 0.69
C VAL A 53 2.55 4.89 0.72
N THR A 54 2.86 5.94 -0.06
CA THR A 54 4.22 6.47 -0.21
C THR A 54 4.64 7.33 0.98
N SER A 55 3.72 8.08 1.60
CA SER A 55 4.02 8.96 2.74
C SER A 55 4.12 8.24 4.09
N VAL A 56 3.40 7.13 4.26
CA VAL A 56 3.30 6.37 5.51
C VAL A 56 4.19 5.12 5.51
N GLY A 57 4.57 4.64 4.31
CA GLY A 57 5.30 3.40 4.12
C GLY A 57 4.38 2.19 4.01
N PHE A 58 4.70 1.27 3.10
CA PHE A 58 3.84 0.14 2.74
C PHE A 58 3.47 -0.76 3.92
N ASP A 59 4.43 -1.05 4.81
CA ASP A 59 4.19 -1.91 5.98
C ASP A 59 3.10 -1.32 6.89
N LEU A 60 3.24 -0.04 7.24
CA LEU A 60 2.28 0.66 8.09
C LEU A 60 0.93 0.81 7.38
N TYR A 61 0.93 1.04 6.07
CA TYR A 61 -0.29 1.04 5.27
C TYR A 61 -1.05 -0.29 5.32
N CYS A 62 -0.36 -1.42 5.14
CA CYS A 62 -0.97 -2.74 5.23
C CYS A 62 -1.53 -3.04 6.62
N ARG A 63 -0.86 -2.59 7.69
CA ARG A 63 -1.36 -2.70 9.07
C ARG A 63 -2.65 -1.90 9.28
N LEU A 64 -2.64 -0.63 8.92
CA LEU A 64 -3.82 0.25 9.06
C LEU A 64 -5.01 -0.25 8.21
N LEU A 65 -4.76 -0.77 7.02
CA LEU A 65 -5.78 -1.37 6.17
C LEU A 65 -6.40 -2.60 6.82
N LYS A 66 -5.56 -3.49 7.39
CA LYS A 66 -6.03 -4.68 8.09
C LYS A 66 -6.89 -4.33 9.31
N GLU A 67 -6.43 -3.39 10.12
CA GLU A 67 -7.17 -2.89 11.30
C GLU A 67 -8.53 -2.31 10.91
N SER A 68 -8.57 -1.51 9.84
CA SER A 68 -9.81 -0.91 9.33
C SER A 68 -10.82 -1.97 8.85
N ILE A 69 -10.34 -3.01 8.16
CA ILE A 69 -11.18 -4.15 7.72
C ILE A 69 -11.71 -4.94 8.93
N GLU A 70 -10.87 -5.18 9.95
CA GLU A 70 -11.28 -5.87 11.17
C GLU A 70 -12.33 -5.08 11.96
N HIS A 71 -12.18 -3.75 12.04
CA HIS A 71 -13.18 -2.87 12.64
C HIS A 71 -14.51 -2.93 11.90
N LEU A 72 -14.52 -2.76 10.58
CA LEU A 72 -15.74 -2.84 9.76
C LEU A 72 -16.45 -4.19 9.90
N LYS A 73 -15.69 -5.30 9.94
CA LYS A 73 -16.27 -6.63 10.16
C LYS A 73 -16.93 -6.77 11.52
N LYS A 74 -16.34 -6.21 12.59
CA LYS A 74 -16.93 -6.21 13.94
C LYS A 74 -18.18 -5.33 14.03
N GLU A 75 -18.22 -4.21 13.30
CA GLU A 75 -19.43 -3.36 13.23
C GLU A 75 -20.58 -4.03 12.47
N LEU A 76 -20.26 -4.95 11.55
CA LEU A 76 -21.22 -5.74 10.79
C LEU A 76 -21.66 -7.03 11.51
N GLU A 77 -21.03 -7.38 12.65
CA GLU A 77 -21.54 -8.48 13.48
C GLU A 77 -22.88 -8.04 14.09
N PRO A 78 -23.97 -8.81 13.90
CA PRO A 78 -25.23 -8.49 14.52
C PRO A 78 -25.03 -8.51 16.03
N LYS A 79 -25.31 -7.38 16.69
CA LYS A 79 -25.44 -7.34 18.15
C LYS A 79 -26.48 -8.40 18.51
N THR A 80 -26.03 -9.47 19.15
CA THR A 80 -26.92 -10.40 19.81
C THR A 80 -27.52 -9.62 20.96
N ASP A 81 -28.71 -9.05 20.74
CA ASP A 81 -29.51 -8.47 21.81
C ASP A 81 -29.64 -9.53 22.91
N GLU A 82 -29.21 -9.19 24.13
CA GLU A 82 -29.39 -10.05 25.29
C GLU A 82 -30.85 -10.52 25.35
N PRO A 83 -31.11 -11.82 25.60
CA PRO A 83 -32.48 -12.26 25.79
C PRO A 83 -32.98 -11.57 27.06
N THR A 84 -33.93 -10.65 26.88
CA THR A 84 -34.70 -10.05 27.96
C THR A 84 -35.25 -11.20 28.80
N LEU A 85 -34.61 -11.47 29.93
CA LEU A 85 -35.06 -12.48 30.88
C LEU A 85 -36.51 -12.15 31.24
N ALA A 86 -37.41 -13.03 30.82
CA ALA A 86 -38.79 -13.05 31.24
C ALA A 86 -38.80 -13.05 32.78
N ARG A 87 -39.08 -11.87 33.37
CA ARG A 87 -39.51 -11.76 34.76
C ARG A 87 -40.92 -12.33 34.80
N VAL A 88 -41.00 -13.60 35.19
CA VAL A 88 -42.19 -14.21 35.79
C VAL A 88 -42.56 -13.46 37.06
#